data_AF-A0A961WZD2-F1
#
_entry.id   AF-A0A961WZD2-F1
#
_cell.length_a   1.000
_cell.length_b   1.000
_cell.length_c   1.000
_cell.angle_alpha   90.00
_cell.angle_beta   90.00
_cell.angle_gamma   90.00
#
_symmetry.space_group_name_H-M   'P 1'
#
loop_
_entity.id
_entity.type
_entity.pdbx_description
1 polymer ?
#
loop_
_entity_poly.entity_id
_entity_poly.type
_entity_poly.pdbx_seq_one_letter_code
_entity_poly.pdbx_strand_id
1 'polypeptide(L)'
;SKDTPFLEFVSKDGQRKFIAKHQIAYVEPVEPLRKPVLVSPNDPRYVDCYGLLGLQRGCSFDTAKEAYHRLAKQYHPDSYSGLALPSEVERYLTDMFRQINTAFTEVRSETQQRAA
;
A
#
# COMPACT_ATOMS: atom_id res chain seq x y z
N SER A 1 23.18 21.05 7.19
CA SER A 1 23.04 19.78 7.92
C SER A 1 24.43 19.21 8.11
N LYS A 2 24.87 18.91 9.34
CA LYS A 2 26.23 18.37 9.60
C LYS A 2 26.37 17.02 8.89
N ASP A 3 27.53 16.79 8.28
CA ASP A 3 27.86 15.56 7.56
C ASP A 3 28.12 14.41 8.56
N THR A 4 27.05 13.93 9.21
CA THR A 4 27.14 12.81 10.15
C THR A 4 27.07 11.48 9.38
N PRO A 5 27.95 10.51 9.64
CA PRO A 5 27.97 9.23 8.93
C PRO A 5 26.85 8.27 9.39
N PHE A 6 25.94 8.73 10.25
CA PHE A 6 24.87 7.95 10.85
C PHE A 6 23.55 8.74 10.88
N LEU A 7 22.45 8.00 10.98
CA LEU A 7 21.12 8.49 11.32
C LEU A 7 20.81 8.12 12.77
N GLU A 8 20.41 9.11 13.57
CA GLU A 8 19.87 8.88 14.90
C GLU A 8 18.36 8.66 14.79
N PHE A 9 17.84 7.63 15.46
CA PHE A 9 16.40 7.42 15.60
C PHE A 9 16.04 6.95 17.00
N VAL A 10 14.81 7.25 17.41
CA VAL A 10 14.25 6.81 18.68
C VAL A 10 13.24 5.71 18.38
N SER A 11 13.46 4.50 18.91
CA SER A 11 12.48 3.42 18.81
C SER A 11 11.29 3.63 19.75
N LYS A 12 10.22 2.87 19.55
CA LYS A 12 8.97 2.99 20.33
C LYS A 12 9.12 2.81 21.83
N ASP A 13 10.15 2.07 22.25
CA ASP A 13 10.54 1.84 23.65
C ASP A 13 11.37 3.00 24.24
N GLY A 14 11.55 4.09 23.50
CA GLY A 14 12.34 5.25 23.92
C GLY A 14 13.85 5.06 23.81
N GLN A 15 14.31 3.92 23.29
CA GLN A 15 15.74 3.69 23.10
C GLN A 15 16.28 4.51 21.93
N ARG A 16 17.39 5.21 22.17
CA ARG A 16 18.16 5.89 21.12
C ARG A 16 19.02 4.86 20.39
N LYS A 17 18.88 4.80 19.07
CA LYS A 17 19.63 3.91 18.20
C LYS A 17 20.26 4.72 17.07
N PHE A 18 21.39 4.21 16.59
CA PHE A 18 22.16 4.82 15.50
C PHE A 18 22.26 3.82 14.34
N ILE A 19 21.93 4.28 13.13
CA ILE A 19 22.06 3.51 11.89
C ILE A 19 23.18 4.13 11.08
N ALA A 20 24.23 3.39 10.76
CA ALA A 20 25.29 3.89 9.90
C ALA A 20 24.76 4.03 8.47
N LYS A 21 24.98 5.19 7.83
CA LYS A 21 24.43 5.48 6.49
C LYS A 21 24.88 4.48 5.44
N HIS A 22 26.12 4.00 5.54
CA HIS A 22 26.68 3.02 4.61
C HIS A 22 26.06 1.62 4.73
N GLN A 23 25.33 1.32 5.81
CA GLN A 23 24.59 0.06 5.97
C GLN A 23 23.19 0.14 5.38
N ILE A 24 22.75 1.33 4.99
CA ILE A 24 21.43 1.52 4.40
C ILE A 24 21.54 1.27 2.91
N ALA A 25 21.04 0.12 2.47
CA ALA A 25 21.06 -0.24 1.05
C ALA A 25 20.25 0.74 0.18
N TYR A 26 19.12 1.23 0.69
CA TYR A 26 18.24 2.17 0.01
C TYR A 26 17.30 2.86 1.02
N VAL A 27 17.06 4.16 0.83
CA VAL A 27 16.01 4.94 1.54
C VAL A 27 15.12 5.56 0.50
N GLU A 28 13.85 5.16 0.47
CA GLU A 28 12.82 5.91 -0.25
C GLU A 28 12.09 6.81 0.74
N PRO A 29 11.92 8.11 0.45
CA PRO A 29 10.94 8.91 1.16
C PRO A 29 9.58 8.34 0.84
N VAL A 30 9.09 7.46 1.71
CA VAL A 30 7.72 7.00 1.64
C VAL A 30 6.87 8.20 2.00
N GLU A 31 6.17 8.78 1.02
CA GLU A 31 5.05 9.69 1.33
C GLU A 31 4.25 9.05 2.46
N PRO A 32 3.92 9.78 3.54
CA PRO A 32 3.53 9.20 4.81
C PRO A 32 2.46 8.15 4.59
N LEU A 33 2.85 6.85 4.58
CA LEU A 33 2.10 5.70 4.03
C LEU A 33 0.63 6.06 3.87
N ARG A 34 0.31 6.75 2.77
CA ARG A 34 -0.96 7.47 2.70
C ARG A 34 -1.96 6.37 2.50
N LYS A 35 -2.80 6.13 3.51
CA LYS A 35 -3.95 5.25 3.34
C LYS A 35 -4.69 5.76 2.11
N PRO A 36 -4.80 4.99 1.02
CA PRO A 36 -5.76 5.28 -0.03
C PRO A 36 -7.13 5.06 0.60
N VAL A 37 -7.62 6.06 1.31
CA VAL A 37 -8.98 5.98 1.80
C VAL A 37 -9.83 5.98 0.54
N LEU A 38 -10.74 5.01 0.41
CA LEU A 38 -11.89 5.17 -0.45
C LEU A 38 -12.72 6.30 0.18
N VAL A 39 -12.26 7.53 0.00
CA VAL A 39 -12.80 8.75 0.62
C VAL A 39 -14.12 9.10 -0.07
N SER A 40 -14.81 10.12 0.45
CA SER A 40 -15.92 10.71 -0.30
C SER A 40 -15.44 11.18 -1.68
N PRO A 41 -16.27 11.06 -2.74
CA PRO A 41 -15.94 11.57 -4.09
C PRO A 41 -15.52 13.05 -4.15
N ASN A 42 -15.82 13.83 -3.11
CA ASN A 42 -15.45 15.25 -2.99
C ASN A 42 -14.09 15.50 -2.33
N ASP A 43 -13.39 14.46 -1.86
CA ASP A 43 -12.04 14.60 -1.31
C ASP A 43 -11.00 14.65 -2.44
N PRO A 44 -10.05 15.60 -2.45
CA PRO A 44 -8.96 15.63 -3.45
C PRO A 44 -8.08 14.36 -3.45
N ARG A 45 -8.14 13.57 -2.38
CA ARG A 45 -7.43 12.29 -2.24
C ARG A 45 -8.31 11.10 -2.66
N TYR A 46 -9.50 11.36 -3.21
CA TYR A 46 -10.38 10.32 -3.71
C TYR A 46 -9.71 9.56 -4.84
N VAL A 47 -9.45 8.29 -4.57
CA VAL A 47 -9.09 7.31 -5.58
C VAL A 47 -10.29 6.39 -5.71
N ASP A 48 -10.85 6.31 -6.92
CA ASP A 48 -11.94 5.38 -7.21
C ASP A 48 -11.44 3.93 -7.25
N CYS A 49 -12.37 2.97 -7.27
CA CYS A 49 -12.02 1.54 -7.27
C CYS A 49 -11.10 1.15 -8.45
N TYR A 50 -11.26 1.80 -9.61
CA TYR A 50 -10.43 1.55 -10.78
C TYR A 50 -9.01 2.10 -10.60
N GLY A 51 -8.89 3.34 -10.14
CA GLY A 51 -7.63 4.00 -9.84
C GLY A 51 -6.83 3.26 -8.77
N LEU A 52 -7.51 2.70 -7.74
CA LEU A 52 -6.83 1.91 -6.71
C LEU A 52 -6.22 0.62 -7.28
N LEU A 53 -6.88 0.01 -8.26
CA LEU A 53 -6.37 -1.16 -8.96
C LEU A 53 -5.39 -0.81 -10.10
N GLY A 54 -5.23 0.48 -10.43
CA GLY A 54 -4.44 0.96 -11.56
C GLY A 54 -5.08 0.64 -12.91
N LEU A 55 -6.41 0.62 -12.97
CA LEU A 55 -7.21 0.25 -14.12
C LEU A 55 -7.90 1.48 -14.75
N GLN A 56 -8.21 1.36 -16.04
CA GLN A 56 -9.10 2.29 -16.73
C GLN A 56 -10.55 1.83 -16.55
N ARG A 57 -11.48 2.78 -16.50
CA ARG A 57 -12.92 2.48 -16.48
C ARG A 57 -13.31 1.73 -17.74
N GLY A 58 -14.12 0.68 -17.60
CA GLY A 58 -14.52 -0.18 -18.72
C GLY A 58 -13.49 -1.23 -19.13
N CYS A 59 -12.48 -1.51 -18.30
CA CYS A 59 -11.62 -2.67 -18.50
C CYS A 59 -12.41 -3.99 -18.49
N SER A 60 -11.86 -5.04 -19.08
CA SER A 60 -12.46 -6.37 -19.00
C SER A 60 -12.31 -6.97 -17.61
N PHE A 61 -13.14 -7.98 -17.30
CA PHE A 61 -13.05 -8.74 -16.05
C PHE A 61 -11.69 -9.41 -15.87
N ASP A 62 -11.09 -9.93 -16.96
CA ASP A 62 -9.79 -10.58 -16.90
C ASP A 62 -8.68 -9.59 -16.50
N THR A 63 -8.69 -8.37 -17.08
CA THR A 63 -7.74 -7.31 -16.69
C THR A 63 -7.91 -6.92 -15.22
N ALA A 64 -9.15 -6.84 -14.72
CA ALA A 64 -9.40 -6.56 -13.31
C ALA A 64 -8.85 -7.66 -12.38
N LYS A 65 -8.99 -8.93 -12.79
CA LYS A 65 -8.48 -10.08 -12.04
C LYS A 65 -6.95 -10.13 -12.02
N GLU A 66 -6.31 -9.84 -13.14
CA GLU A 66 -4.84 -9.75 -13.23
C GLU A 66 -4.28 -8.66 -12.31
N ALA A 67 -4.88 -7.46 -12.34
CA ALA A 67 -4.49 -6.36 -11.47
C ALA A 67 -4.66 -6.72 -9.99
N TYR A 68 -5.78 -7.36 -9.64
CA TYR A 68 -6.02 -7.85 -8.28
C TYR A 68 -4.93 -8.85 -7.83
N HIS A 69 -4.61 -9.87 -8.63
CA HIS A 69 -3.58 -10.85 -8.26
C HIS A 69 -2.20 -10.21 -8.06
N ARG A 70 -1.83 -9.27 -8.94
CA ARG A 70 -0.57 -8.52 -8.83
C ARG A 70 -0.49 -7.75 -7.51
N LEU A 71 -1.55 -7.02 -7.17
CA LEU A 71 -1.61 -6.21 -5.95
C LEU A 71 -1.74 -7.07 -4.69
N ALA A 72 -2.51 -8.16 -4.73
CA ALA A 72 -2.63 -9.11 -3.63
C ALA A 72 -1.25 -9.69 -3.27
N LYS A 73 -0.48 -10.16 -4.27
CA LYS A 73 0.88 -10.67 -4.04
C LYS A 73 1.81 -9.61 -3.42
N GLN A 74 1.63 -8.34 -3.75
CA GLN A 74 2.45 -7.24 -3.26
C GLN A 74 2.08 -6.79 -1.84
N TYR A 75 0.80 -6.86 -1.46
CA TYR A 75 0.31 -6.28 -0.21
C TYR A 75 -0.21 -7.30 0.81
N HIS A 76 -0.20 -8.61 0.49
CA HIS A 76 -0.69 -9.63 1.41
C HIS A 76 0.16 -9.67 2.69
N PRO A 77 -0.43 -9.54 3.89
CA PRO A 77 0.33 -9.53 5.14
C PRO A 77 1.15 -10.82 5.34
N ASP A 78 0.61 -11.98 4.94
CA ASP A 78 1.33 -13.26 5.08
C ASP A 78 2.65 -13.32 4.30
N SER A 79 2.77 -12.59 3.18
CA SER A 79 4.03 -12.53 2.43
C SER A 79 5.17 -11.90 3.25
N TYR A 80 4.84 -11.19 4.33
CA TYR A 80 5.78 -10.51 5.21
C TYR A 80 5.80 -11.06 6.64
N SER A 81 5.06 -12.15 6.91
CA SER A 81 4.90 -12.74 8.26
C SER A 81 6.21 -13.22 8.90
N GLY A 82 7.25 -13.51 8.11
CA GLY A 82 8.58 -13.88 8.59
C GLY A 82 9.54 -12.71 8.86
N LEU A 83 9.11 -11.47 8.61
CA LEU A 83 9.91 -10.27 8.83
C LEU A 83 9.45 -9.57 10.11
N ALA A 84 10.40 -9.14 10.95
CA ALA A 84 10.10 -8.28 12.09
C ALA A 84 9.74 -6.87 11.58
N LEU A 85 8.49 -6.67 11.20
CA LEU A 85 7.99 -5.39 10.71
C LEU A 85 7.55 -4.50 11.88
N PRO A 86 7.76 -3.17 11.79
CA PRO A 86 7.09 -2.24 12.67
C PRO A 86 5.56 -2.39 12.53
N SER A 87 4.82 -2.30 13.64
CA SER A 87 3.36 -2.41 13.67
C SER A 87 2.64 -1.44 12.71
N GLU A 88 3.25 -0.29 12.39
CA GLU A 88 2.75 0.67 11.43
C GLU A 88 2.69 0.08 10.02
N VAL A 89 3.72 -0.69 9.66
CA VAL A 89 3.86 -1.34 8.35
C VAL A 89 2.87 -2.50 8.24
N GLU A 90 2.75 -3.33 9.29
CA GLU A 90 1.75 -4.41 9.34
C GLU A 90 0.32 -3.88 9.17
N ARG A 91 0.00 -2.80 9.90
CA ARG A 91 -1.29 -2.12 9.79
C ARG A 91 -1.52 -1.55 8.39
N TYR A 92 -0.48 -0.96 7.79
CA TYR A 92 -0.56 -0.44 6.43
C TYR A 92 -0.84 -1.55 5.41
N LEU A 93 -0.09 -2.66 5.45
CA LEU A 93 -0.29 -3.80 4.56
C LEU A 93 -1.72 -4.35 4.68
N THR A 94 -2.19 -4.51 5.92
CA THR A 94 -3.55 -4.97 6.21
C THR A 94 -4.63 -4.02 5.66
N ASP A 95 -4.47 -2.72 5.88
CA ASP A 95 -5.42 -1.71 5.41
C ASP A 95 -5.43 -1.62 3.88
N MET A 96 -4.26 -1.65 3.24
CA MET A 96 -4.12 -1.68 1.78
C MET A 96 -4.79 -2.90 1.18
N PHE A 97 -4.50 -4.08 1.71
CA PHE A 97 -5.06 -5.33 1.22
C PHE A 97 -6.59 -5.33 1.32
N ARG A 98 -7.14 -4.82 2.43
CA ARG A 98 -8.59 -4.65 2.58
C ARG A 98 -9.18 -3.75 1.48
N GLN A 99 -8.55 -2.62 1.19
CA GLN A 99 -9.04 -1.69 0.16
C GLN A 99 -8.97 -2.31 -1.25
N ILE A 100 -7.89 -3.03 -1.56
CA ILE A 100 -7.75 -3.77 -2.83
C ILE A 100 -8.89 -4.78 -3.00
N ASN A 101 -9.23 -5.53 -1.94
CA ASN A 101 -10.35 -6.47 -1.94
C ASN A 101 -11.70 -5.77 -2.21
N THR A 102 -11.94 -4.65 -1.52
CA THR A 102 -13.16 -3.84 -1.71
C THR A 102 -13.24 -3.32 -3.14
N ALA A 103 -12.19 -2.69 -3.65
CA ALA A 103 -12.17 -2.15 -5.00
C ALA A 103 -12.37 -3.23 -6.07
N PHE A 104 -11.73 -4.41 -5.92
CA PHE A 104 -11.93 -5.51 -6.85
C PHE A 104 -13.37 -6.04 -6.83
N THR A 105 -14.02 -6.07 -5.66
CA THR A 105 -15.41 -6.51 -5.54
C THR A 105 -16.36 -5.58 -6.31
N GLU A 106 -16.17 -4.27 -6.18
CA GLU A 106 -16.93 -3.25 -6.90
C GLU A 106 -16.67 -3.29 -8.42
N VAL A 107 -15.42 -3.36 -8.85
CA VAL A 107 -15.08 -3.44 -10.28
C VAL A 107 -15.60 -4.74 -10.90
N ARG A 108 -15.53 -5.85 -10.17
CA ARG A 108 -16.08 -7.14 -10.61
C ARG A 108 -17.60 -7.06 -10.79
N SER A 109 -18.33 -6.49 -9.84
CA SER A 109 -19.80 -6.41 -9.94
C SER A 109 -20.21 -5.57 -11.15
N GLU A 110 -19.54 -4.44 -11.38
CA GLU A 110 -19.79 -3.57 -12.54
C GLU A 110 -19.45 -4.26 -13.87
N THR A 111 -18.27 -4.89 -13.98
CA THR A 111 -17.85 -5.57 -15.22
C THR A 111 -18.74 -6.77 -15.55
N GLN A 112 -19.21 -7.51 -14.55
CA GLN A 112 -20.17 -8.61 -14.76
C GLN A 112 -21.56 -8.12 -15.17
N GLN A 113 -22.04 -7.02 -14.60
CA GLN A 113 -23.32 -6.41 -14.99
C GLN A 113 -23.30 -5.88 -16.42
N ARG A 114 -22.18 -5.35 -16.90
CA ARG A 114 -22.03 -4.83 -18.27
C ARG A 114 -21.90 -5.92 -19.33
N ALA A 115 -21.51 -7.12 -18.93
CA ALA A 115 -21.38 -8.27 -19.82
C ALA A 115 -22.70 -9.08 -19.95
N ALA A 116 -23.69 -8.79 -19.10
CA ALA A 116 -25.03 -9.38 -19.13
C ALA A 116 -25.99 -8.51 -19.97
#